data_AF-A0A0W0SXS9-F1
#
_entry.id   AF-A0A0W0SXS9-F1
#
_cell.length_a   1.000
_cell.length_b   1.000
_cell.length_c   1.000
_cell.angle_alpha   90.00
_cell.angle_beta   90.00
_cell.angle_gamma   90.00
#
_symmetry.space_group_name_H-M   'P 1'
#
loop_
_entity.id
_entity.type
_entity.pdbx_description
1 polymer ?
#
loop_
_entity_poly.entity_id
_entity_poly.type
_entity_poly.pdbx_seq_one_letter_code
_entity_poly.pdbx_strand_id
1 'polypeptide(L)'
;MKIGELKRILTELRGRVASNTTSPELLALFKKLESLVSELNDNDKVTVQLRAPLVFILDEFWAWVVKNLPHEKWQAGIEVDPWIELQRRLSKIPDKTTLSEVEDLQNELLEDELLLDKLRFQLEKSESENLQQGERKLAKLPSETDLDMQNEPEVRLSKIRALQQQIKRVEEGQKQKSLEIGKLIKRTFLVANYHHPRLFAALEEEYESAGTISANQFLGLLKQCGRVIKYAEGADLSNYPISYLPENPLPQQTHRLKESVVLLASIYYLIFHYCTVEQLRLLPHLIYFRFETTDEERRSEKAILNYLSTRILESQEFFKKQKAFDTRAIKELDLERIKELPISSPMAFLHAVKEQRWIYAFVHYARHENCNLQASLKNIEMTLEFLETDFTTREDQSYTEALNFAGAANRLLLSLTEEEKKIVSSAIYLFCLDKYVQEHQKLDEQTPEDSNGCPTEKVENPPILDFREKFQFLAVPNNPYSWVFRRRSHALLGKNDSQLLRYAEQLFNIQFSTQEDKSYLAAMKFSEEIKNQYDELDDKEASLVNDALHSFCLKQYTYDRRSDKQEKHSKLSFSADTKCNAALKKRRSILGYSQGISFFERMALNQGRLKTLENAFEAKEEARQFRF
;
A
#
# COMPACT_ATOMS: atom_id res chain seq x y z
N MET A 1 21.61 -43.38 2.73
CA MET A 1 22.08 -43.24 1.34
C MET A 1 23.45 -43.86 1.20
N LYS A 2 23.68 -44.64 0.13
CA LYS A 2 25.01 -45.13 -0.25
C LYS A 2 25.78 -44.06 -1.03
N ILE A 3 27.12 -44.09 -1.01
CA ILE A 3 27.95 -43.17 -1.80
C ILE A 3 27.64 -43.27 -3.29
N GLY A 4 27.35 -44.46 -3.83
CA GLY A 4 26.96 -44.62 -5.24
C GLY A 4 25.66 -43.89 -5.59
N GLU A 5 24.71 -43.83 -4.66
CA GLU A 5 23.47 -43.07 -4.82
C GLU A 5 23.73 -41.55 -4.75
N LEU A 6 24.62 -41.11 -3.85
CA LEU A 6 25.09 -39.72 -3.81
C LEU A 6 25.70 -39.33 -5.16
N LYS A 7 26.70 -40.09 -5.63
CA LYS A 7 27.37 -39.86 -6.92
C LYS A 7 26.37 -39.73 -8.07
N ARG A 8 25.34 -40.59 -8.13
CA ARG A 8 24.26 -40.47 -9.12
C ARG A 8 23.52 -39.14 -9.03
N ILE A 9 23.13 -38.71 -7.82
CA ILE A 9 22.48 -37.40 -7.62
C ILE A 9 23.39 -36.26 -8.10
N LEU A 10 24.71 -36.36 -7.86
CA LEU A 10 25.66 -35.34 -8.28
C LEU A 10 25.87 -35.32 -9.80
N THR A 11 25.86 -36.47 -10.46
CA THR A 11 25.86 -36.55 -11.92
C THR A 11 24.60 -35.91 -12.53
N GLU A 12 23.42 -36.12 -11.92
CA GLU A 12 22.18 -35.44 -12.33
C GLU A 12 22.28 -33.92 -12.13
N LEU A 13 22.79 -33.48 -10.97
CA LEU A 13 23.05 -32.08 -10.69
C LEU A 13 23.99 -31.47 -11.74
N ARG A 14 25.07 -32.16 -12.10
CA ARG A 14 26.01 -31.74 -13.16
C ARG A 14 25.29 -31.42 -14.45
N GLY A 15 24.48 -32.38 -14.92
CA GLY A 15 23.79 -32.27 -16.20
C GLY A 15 22.88 -31.05 -16.23
N ARG A 16 22.16 -30.80 -15.13
CA ARG A 16 21.30 -29.63 -14.99
C ARG A 16 22.09 -28.33 -14.89
N VAL A 17 23.09 -28.25 -14.01
CA VAL A 17 23.90 -27.03 -13.82
C VAL A 17 24.64 -26.67 -15.11
N ALA A 18 25.31 -27.63 -15.76
CA ALA A 18 26.06 -27.38 -16.99
C ALA A 18 25.16 -26.96 -18.17
N SER A 19 23.90 -27.39 -18.19
CA SER A 19 22.93 -26.97 -19.21
C SER A 19 22.33 -25.58 -18.93
N ASN A 20 22.34 -25.16 -17.66
CA ASN A 20 21.58 -24.01 -17.19
C ASN A 20 22.44 -22.77 -16.86
N THR A 21 23.75 -22.92 -16.68
CA THR A 21 24.63 -21.79 -16.36
C THR A 21 26.01 -21.90 -17.01
N THR A 22 26.59 -20.75 -17.32
CA THR A 22 27.99 -20.59 -17.74
C THR A 22 28.86 -19.99 -16.63
N SER A 23 28.33 -19.78 -15.42
CA SER A 23 29.09 -19.17 -14.31
C SER A 23 30.28 -20.04 -13.90
N PRO A 24 31.52 -19.51 -13.98
CA PRO A 24 32.71 -20.26 -13.59
C PRO A 24 32.72 -20.58 -12.09
N GLU A 25 32.14 -19.72 -11.24
CA GLU A 25 32.04 -19.94 -9.79
C GLU A 25 31.14 -21.12 -9.47
N LEU A 26 29.95 -21.21 -10.10
CA LEU A 26 29.04 -22.35 -9.91
C LEU A 26 29.66 -23.66 -10.41
N LEU A 27 30.33 -23.63 -11.56
CA LEU A 27 31.05 -24.79 -12.08
C LEU A 27 32.20 -25.22 -11.15
N ALA A 28 32.86 -24.27 -10.49
CA ALA A 28 33.89 -24.56 -9.49
C ALA A 28 33.32 -25.21 -8.23
N LEU A 29 32.18 -24.73 -7.70
CA LEU A 29 31.47 -25.36 -6.58
C LEU A 29 31.09 -26.80 -6.90
N PHE A 30 30.60 -27.04 -8.12
CA PHE A 30 30.26 -28.37 -8.57
C PHE A 30 31.50 -29.30 -8.64
N LYS A 31 32.63 -28.82 -9.17
CA LYS A 31 33.90 -29.58 -9.18
C LYS A 31 34.39 -29.91 -7.77
N LYS A 32 34.31 -28.98 -6.82
CA LYS A 32 34.63 -29.26 -5.40
C LYS A 32 33.77 -30.42 -4.89
N LEU A 33 32.50 -30.41 -5.22
CA LEU A 33 31.54 -31.41 -4.78
C LEU A 33 31.76 -32.79 -5.42
N GLU A 34 32.14 -32.87 -6.70
CA GLU A 34 32.58 -34.12 -7.33
C GLU A 34 33.86 -34.67 -6.70
N SER A 35 34.85 -33.79 -6.47
CA SER A 35 36.14 -34.20 -5.90
C SER A 35 35.96 -34.86 -4.53
N LEU A 36 35.03 -34.33 -3.72
CA LEU A 36 34.73 -34.81 -2.37
C LEU A 36 34.25 -36.27 -2.33
N VAL A 37 33.56 -36.74 -3.38
CA VAL A 37 32.99 -38.09 -3.42
C VAL A 37 33.75 -39.05 -4.34
N SER A 38 34.65 -38.54 -5.18
CA SER A 38 35.27 -39.30 -6.27
C SER A 38 36.06 -40.53 -5.80
N GLU A 39 36.80 -40.40 -4.70
CA GLU A 39 37.66 -41.45 -4.15
C GLU A 39 36.92 -42.44 -3.22
N LEU A 40 35.66 -42.16 -2.87
CA LEU A 40 34.88 -42.98 -1.93
C LEU A 40 34.27 -44.20 -2.62
N ASN A 41 34.18 -45.34 -1.94
CA ASN A 41 33.60 -46.57 -2.50
C ASN A 41 32.08 -46.46 -2.58
N ASP A 42 31.48 -46.85 -3.71
CA ASP A 42 30.04 -46.75 -3.97
C ASP A 42 29.17 -47.49 -2.94
N ASN A 43 29.71 -48.55 -2.33
CA ASN A 43 29.01 -49.35 -1.33
C ASN A 43 29.05 -48.76 0.07
N ASP A 44 29.92 -47.78 0.33
CA ASP A 44 30.02 -47.12 1.63
C ASP A 44 28.77 -46.28 1.91
N LYS A 45 28.51 -46.05 3.20
CA LYS A 45 27.45 -45.14 3.64
C LYS A 45 27.98 -43.71 3.73
N VAL A 46 27.12 -42.74 3.46
CA VAL A 46 27.41 -41.33 3.76
C VAL A 46 27.60 -41.19 5.28
N THR A 47 28.80 -40.77 5.69
CA THR A 47 29.19 -40.61 7.10
C THR A 47 29.01 -39.17 7.59
N VAL A 48 29.04 -38.97 8.90
CA VAL A 48 29.05 -37.63 9.53
C VAL A 48 30.26 -36.79 9.07
N GLN A 49 31.40 -37.44 8.77
CA GLN A 49 32.60 -36.76 8.29
C GLN A 49 32.40 -36.13 6.90
N LEU A 50 31.61 -36.77 6.02
CA LEU A 50 31.26 -36.23 4.71
C LEU A 50 30.25 -35.07 4.79
N ARG A 51 29.51 -35.00 5.90
CA ARG A 51 28.46 -33.99 6.11
C ARG A 51 29.01 -32.58 6.17
N ALA A 52 30.04 -32.32 6.97
CA ALA A 52 30.56 -30.97 7.16
C ALA A 52 31.10 -30.34 5.86
N PRO A 53 31.89 -31.03 5.02
CA PRO A 53 32.31 -30.50 3.72
C PRO A 53 31.15 -30.28 2.74
N LEU A 54 30.13 -31.16 2.72
CA LEU A 54 28.94 -30.98 1.87
C LEU A 54 28.13 -29.74 2.29
N VAL A 55 27.93 -29.56 3.59
CA VAL A 55 27.26 -28.38 4.17
C VAL A 55 28.04 -27.12 3.79
N PHE A 56 29.37 -27.13 3.89
CA PHE A 56 30.21 -26.00 3.51
C PHE A 56 30.05 -25.61 2.03
N ILE A 57 29.97 -26.58 1.11
CA ILE A 57 29.75 -26.26 -0.32
C ILE A 57 28.34 -25.68 -0.55
N LEU A 58 27.33 -26.19 0.17
CA LEU A 58 25.98 -25.61 0.12
C LEU A 58 25.97 -24.18 0.68
N ASP A 59 26.72 -23.91 1.74
CA ASP A 59 26.92 -22.57 2.29
C ASP A 59 27.52 -21.61 1.25
N GLU A 60 28.60 -22.03 0.57
CA GLU A 60 29.21 -21.25 -0.51
C GLU A 60 28.22 -21.00 -1.67
N PHE A 61 27.39 -21.99 -2.01
CA PHE A 61 26.36 -21.84 -3.05
C PHE A 61 25.30 -20.81 -2.67
N TRP A 62 24.73 -20.90 -1.47
CA TRP A 62 23.69 -19.95 -1.04
C TRP A 62 24.23 -18.53 -0.87
N ALA A 63 25.48 -18.38 -0.42
CA ALA A 63 26.18 -17.09 -0.43
C ALA A 63 26.34 -16.53 -1.86
N TRP A 64 26.65 -17.40 -2.83
CA TRP A 64 26.69 -17.01 -4.23
C TRP A 64 25.30 -16.58 -4.76
N VAL A 65 24.22 -17.29 -4.40
CA VAL A 65 22.84 -16.95 -4.80
C VAL A 65 22.47 -15.55 -4.32
N VAL A 66 22.70 -15.24 -3.05
CA VAL A 66 22.42 -13.92 -2.47
C VAL A 66 23.15 -12.81 -3.21
N LYS A 67 24.42 -13.06 -3.57
CA LYS A 67 25.27 -12.06 -4.22
C LYS A 67 24.96 -11.83 -5.70
N ASN A 68 24.56 -12.88 -6.43
CA ASN A 68 24.57 -12.86 -7.90
C ASN A 68 23.20 -12.99 -8.55
N LEU A 69 22.16 -13.39 -7.81
CA LEU A 69 20.81 -13.56 -8.35
C LEU A 69 19.82 -12.61 -7.68
N PRO A 70 18.86 -12.06 -8.44
CA PRO A 70 17.75 -11.31 -7.85
C PRO A 70 16.82 -12.27 -7.08
N HIS A 71 16.19 -11.79 -6.01
CA HIS A 71 15.45 -12.62 -5.06
C HIS A 71 14.24 -13.34 -5.66
N GLU A 72 13.68 -12.83 -6.76
CA GLU A 72 12.60 -13.47 -7.51
C GLU A 72 13.04 -14.83 -8.08
N LYS A 73 14.35 -15.02 -8.29
CA LYS A 73 14.93 -16.29 -8.77
C LYS A 73 15.33 -17.25 -7.66
N TRP A 74 15.26 -16.86 -6.38
CA TRP A 74 15.78 -17.71 -5.30
C TRP A 74 14.93 -18.94 -4.99
N GLN A 75 13.64 -18.95 -5.38
CA GLN A 75 12.73 -20.08 -5.10
C GLN A 75 12.75 -21.15 -6.19
N ALA A 76 12.88 -20.74 -7.45
CA ALA A 76 12.72 -21.61 -8.62
C ALA A 76 13.54 -21.15 -9.84
N GLY A 77 14.58 -20.34 -9.61
CA GLY A 77 15.51 -19.94 -10.66
C GLY A 77 16.17 -21.17 -11.29
N ILE A 78 16.50 -21.08 -12.58
CA ILE A 78 17.02 -22.20 -13.37
C ILE A 78 18.38 -22.68 -12.80
N GLU A 79 19.12 -21.75 -12.19
CA GLU A 79 20.39 -21.96 -11.50
C GLU A 79 20.22 -22.50 -10.06
N VAL A 80 19.04 -22.32 -9.46
CA VAL A 80 18.76 -22.62 -8.04
C VAL A 80 17.99 -23.94 -7.85
N ASP A 81 17.01 -24.22 -8.71
CA ASP A 81 16.17 -25.42 -8.62
C ASP A 81 16.97 -26.74 -8.51
N PRO A 82 18.05 -26.96 -9.29
CA PRO A 82 18.85 -28.19 -9.17
C PRO A 82 19.46 -28.37 -7.77
N TRP A 83 19.84 -27.29 -7.11
CA TRP A 83 20.43 -27.30 -5.76
C TRP A 83 19.39 -27.47 -4.66
N ILE A 84 18.19 -26.92 -4.84
CA ILE A 84 17.05 -27.20 -3.97
C ILE A 84 16.70 -28.69 -4.02
N GLU A 85 16.67 -29.28 -5.21
CA GLU A 85 16.41 -30.72 -5.37
C GLU A 85 17.51 -31.58 -4.72
N LEU A 86 18.78 -31.21 -4.88
CA LEU A 86 19.88 -31.83 -4.13
C LEU A 86 19.59 -31.76 -2.62
N GLN A 87 19.28 -30.58 -2.08
CA GLN A 87 19.00 -30.39 -0.65
C GLN A 87 17.81 -31.24 -0.18
N ARG A 88 16.72 -31.30 -0.95
CA ARG A 88 15.55 -32.14 -0.63
C ARG A 88 15.93 -33.61 -0.59
N ARG A 89 16.69 -34.11 -1.56
CA ARG A 89 17.18 -35.50 -1.56
C ARG A 89 18.09 -35.78 -0.38
N LEU A 90 18.97 -34.84 -0.03
CA LEU A 90 19.81 -34.94 1.16
C LEU A 90 18.99 -34.94 2.46
N SER A 91 17.88 -34.21 2.53
CA SER A 91 17.01 -34.18 3.71
C SER A 91 16.24 -35.48 3.99
N LYS A 92 16.03 -36.30 2.95
CA LYS A 92 15.39 -37.62 3.06
C LYS A 92 16.31 -38.70 3.63
N ILE A 93 17.50 -38.34 4.11
CA ILE A 93 18.50 -39.26 4.64
C ILE A 93 18.50 -39.17 6.17
N PRO A 94 17.73 -40.01 6.86
CA PRO A 94 17.99 -40.33 8.26
C PRO A 94 19.16 -41.34 8.32
N ASP A 95 20.02 -41.21 9.34
CA ASP A 95 21.07 -42.21 9.59
C ASP A 95 20.41 -43.54 10.01
N LYS A 96 20.96 -44.69 9.58
CA LYS A 96 20.38 -46.03 9.84
C LYS A 96 20.25 -46.29 11.34
N THR A 97 21.20 -45.79 12.13
CA THR A 97 21.19 -45.87 13.59
C THR A 97 20.04 -45.05 14.17
N THR A 98 19.81 -43.85 13.65
CA THR A 98 18.69 -42.98 14.05
C THR A 98 17.34 -43.56 13.67
N LEU A 99 17.22 -44.23 12.51
CA LEU A 99 15.98 -44.92 12.13
C LEU A 99 15.64 -46.06 13.10
N SER A 100 16.63 -46.88 13.49
CA SER A 100 16.43 -47.95 14.48
C SER A 100 16.03 -47.37 15.84
N GLU A 101 16.72 -46.34 16.32
CA GLU A 101 16.40 -45.68 17.60
C GLU A 101 14.99 -45.06 17.59
N VAL A 102 14.53 -44.52 16.46
CA VAL A 102 13.17 -44.00 16.32
C VAL A 102 12.14 -45.13 16.29
N GLU A 103 12.41 -46.23 15.58
CA GLU A 103 11.53 -47.40 15.51
C GLU A 103 11.38 -48.08 16.88
N ASP A 104 12.48 -48.22 17.62
CA ASP A 104 12.48 -48.74 19.00
C ASP A 104 11.65 -47.86 19.94
N LEU A 105 11.84 -46.53 19.91
CA LEU A 105 11.05 -45.60 20.71
C LEU A 105 9.57 -45.54 20.31
N GLN A 106 9.25 -45.75 19.02
CA GLN A 106 7.86 -45.86 18.55
C GLN A 106 7.18 -47.13 19.07
N ASN A 107 7.89 -48.26 19.06
CA ASN A 107 7.40 -49.50 19.64
C ASN A 107 7.17 -49.37 21.15
N GLU A 108 8.11 -48.74 21.87
CA GLU A 108 7.94 -48.45 23.31
C GLU A 108 6.76 -47.51 23.61
N LEU A 109 6.48 -46.53 22.74
CA LEU A 109 5.32 -45.64 22.89
C LEU A 109 4.00 -46.40 22.73
N LEU A 110 3.96 -47.36 21.80
CA LEU A 110 2.80 -48.22 21.58
C LEU A 110 2.55 -49.14 22.78
N GLU A 111 3.62 -49.67 23.40
CA GLU A 111 3.52 -50.43 24.64
C GLU A 111 3.02 -49.59 25.82
N ASP A 112 3.52 -48.34 25.94
CA ASP A 112 3.04 -47.38 26.96
C ASP A 112 1.56 -47.03 26.77
N GLU A 113 1.09 -46.91 25.52
CA GLU A 113 -0.33 -46.65 25.20
C GLU A 113 -1.22 -47.81 25.64
N LEU A 114 -0.83 -49.05 25.33
CA LEU A 114 -1.54 -50.25 25.78
C LEU A 114 -1.57 -50.37 27.31
N LEU A 115 -0.48 -49.96 27.98
CA LEU A 115 -0.40 -49.93 29.43
C LEU A 115 -1.32 -48.86 30.03
N LEU A 116 -1.37 -47.66 29.43
CA LEU A 116 -2.27 -46.59 29.87
C LEU A 116 -3.74 -47.01 29.78
N ASP A 117 -4.15 -47.66 28.70
CA ASP A 117 -5.51 -48.16 28.54
C ASP A 117 -5.86 -49.17 29.63
N LYS A 118 -4.94 -50.10 29.92
CA LYS A 118 -5.11 -51.07 31.02
C LYS A 118 -5.22 -50.39 32.39
N LEU A 119 -4.39 -49.37 32.66
CA LEU A 119 -4.40 -48.66 33.94
C LEU A 119 -5.65 -47.78 34.10
N ARG A 120 -6.09 -47.10 33.03
CA ARG A 120 -7.32 -46.31 33.01
C ARG A 120 -8.54 -47.19 33.23
N PHE A 121 -8.59 -48.36 32.60
CA PHE A 121 -9.64 -49.35 32.84
C PHE A 121 -9.67 -49.83 34.30
N GLN A 122 -8.50 -50.09 34.91
CA GLN A 122 -8.43 -50.46 36.33
C GLN A 122 -8.84 -49.32 37.28
N LEU A 123 -8.53 -48.08 36.92
CA LEU A 123 -8.94 -46.89 37.67
C LEU A 123 -10.46 -46.73 37.61
N GLU A 124 -11.06 -46.76 36.43
CA GLU A 124 -12.50 -46.66 36.22
C GLU A 124 -13.26 -47.75 36.97
N LYS A 125 -12.75 -49.00 36.92
CA LYS A 125 -13.30 -50.11 37.70
C LYS A 125 -13.25 -49.84 39.21
N SER A 126 -12.11 -49.34 39.71
CA SER A 126 -11.91 -49.06 41.15
C SER A 126 -12.76 -47.88 41.63
N GLU A 127 -12.95 -46.86 40.79
CA GLU A 127 -13.82 -45.71 41.07
C GLU A 127 -15.30 -46.11 41.08
N SER A 128 -15.71 -46.96 40.13
CA SER A 128 -17.07 -47.52 40.07
C SER A 128 -17.39 -48.38 41.30
N GLU A 129 -16.44 -49.23 41.73
CA GLU A 129 -16.58 -50.04 42.95
C GLU A 129 -16.68 -49.18 44.22
N ASN A 130 -15.99 -48.02 44.25
CA ASN A 130 -16.07 -47.07 45.36
C ASN A 130 -17.41 -46.33 45.41
N LEU A 131 -17.91 -45.88 44.25
CA LEU A 131 -19.22 -45.23 44.12
C LEU A 131 -20.36 -46.15 44.56
N GLN A 132 -20.38 -47.39 44.06
CA GLN A 132 -21.40 -48.39 44.44
C GLN A 132 -21.40 -48.72 45.94
N GLN A 133 -20.24 -48.66 46.61
CA GLN A 133 -20.16 -48.89 48.05
C GLN A 133 -20.58 -47.65 48.87
N GLY A 134 -20.29 -46.45 48.38
CA GLY A 134 -20.77 -45.19 48.97
C GLY A 134 -22.31 -45.12 48.96
N GLU A 135 -22.93 -45.51 47.85
CA GLU A 135 -24.39 -45.61 47.73
C GLU A 135 -24.98 -46.66 48.68
N ARG A 136 -24.32 -47.82 48.84
CA ARG A 136 -24.74 -48.87 49.79
C ARG A 136 -24.61 -48.44 51.26
N LYS A 137 -23.65 -47.56 51.60
CA LYS A 137 -23.48 -47.01 52.96
C LYS A 137 -24.52 -45.93 53.28
N LEU A 138 -24.92 -45.12 52.30
CA LEU A 138 -26.01 -44.13 52.44
C LEU A 138 -27.39 -44.79 52.61
N ALA A 139 -27.57 -46.02 52.12
CA ALA A 139 -28.83 -46.76 52.23
C ALA A 139 -29.02 -47.53 53.56
N LYS A 140 -28.04 -47.56 54.48
CA LYS A 140 -28.15 -48.23 55.79
C LYS A 140 -28.05 -47.21 56.94
N LEU A 141 -29.09 -47.12 57.78
CA LEU A 141 -29.04 -46.35 59.03
C LEU A 141 -28.01 -46.96 60.01
N PRO A 142 -27.30 -46.15 60.81
CA PRO A 142 -26.22 -46.64 61.65
C PRO A 142 -26.75 -47.39 62.86
N SER A 143 -26.42 -48.68 62.99
CA SER A 143 -26.47 -49.41 64.26
C SER A 143 -25.11 -49.30 64.96
N GLU A 144 -25.12 -48.94 66.24
CA GLU A 144 -23.95 -48.80 67.10
C GLU A 144 -23.27 -50.14 67.38
N THR A 145 -22.45 -50.63 66.46
CA THR A 145 -21.33 -51.55 66.72
C THR A 145 -20.67 -51.84 65.39
N ASP A 146 -19.59 -51.13 65.04
CA ASP A 146 -18.64 -51.56 63.99
C ASP A 146 -17.40 -50.66 63.99
N LEU A 147 -16.48 -50.93 64.92
CA LEU A 147 -15.17 -50.28 64.99
C LEU A 147 -14.14 -50.89 64.02
N ASP A 148 -14.46 -51.97 63.31
CA ASP A 148 -13.53 -52.66 62.38
C ASP A 148 -13.69 -52.27 60.89
N MET A 149 -14.68 -51.45 60.53
CA MET A 149 -14.94 -51.07 59.12
C MET A 149 -14.30 -49.74 58.67
N GLN A 150 -13.48 -49.11 59.51
CA GLN A 150 -12.85 -47.81 59.17
C GLN A 150 -11.64 -47.92 58.24
N ASN A 151 -11.00 -49.09 58.14
CA ASN A 151 -9.76 -49.24 57.34
C ASN A 151 -9.99 -49.54 55.85
N GLU A 152 -11.13 -50.10 55.46
CA GLU A 152 -11.41 -50.49 54.06
C GLU A 152 -11.51 -49.33 53.05
N PRO A 153 -12.18 -48.18 53.34
CA PRO A 153 -12.25 -47.07 52.41
C PRO A 153 -10.89 -46.36 52.23
N GLU A 154 -10.06 -46.32 53.26
CA GLU A 154 -8.70 -45.77 53.17
C GLU A 154 -7.80 -46.63 52.27
N VAL A 155 -7.90 -47.97 52.37
CA VAL A 155 -7.17 -48.89 51.50
C VAL A 155 -7.58 -48.69 50.03
N ARG A 156 -8.87 -48.49 49.72
CA ARG A 156 -9.33 -48.27 48.32
C ARG A 156 -8.92 -46.90 47.78
N LEU A 157 -9.03 -45.85 48.59
CA LEU A 157 -8.54 -44.51 48.22
C LEU A 157 -7.03 -44.52 47.97
N SER A 158 -6.27 -45.29 48.76
CA SER A 158 -4.83 -45.46 48.52
C SER A 158 -4.53 -46.14 47.18
N LYS A 159 -5.35 -47.12 46.78
CA LYS A 159 -5.24 -47.82 45.49
C LYS A 159 -5.57 -46.91 44.30
N ILE A 160 -6.62 -46.09 44.40
CA ILE A 160 -6.99 -45.10 43.36
C ILE A 160 -5.85 -44.08 43.18
N ARG A 161 -5.32 -43.53 44.29
CA ARG A 161 -4.19 -42.60 44.24
C ARG A 161 -2.94 -43.24 43.61
N ALA A 162 -2.68 -44.51 43.92
CA ALA A 162 -1.55 -45.25 43.34
C ALA A 162 -1.72 -45.42 41.82
N LEU A 163 -2.92 -45.76 41.34
CA LEU A 163 -3.21 -45.88 39.90
C LEU A 163 -3.09 -44.53 39.17
N GLN A 164 -3.65 -43.45 39.74
CA GLN A 164 -3.52 -42.10 39.19
C GLN A 164 -2.06 -41.65 39.10
N GLN A 165 -1.25 -41.95 40.11
CA GLN A 165 0.18 -41.65 40.11
C GLN A 165 0.93 -42.46 39.04
N GLN A 166 0.53 -43.72 38.82
CA GLN A 166 1.13 -44.57 37.81
C GLN A 166 0.80 -44.10 36.39
N ILE A 167 -0.47 -43.74 36.13
CA ILE A 167 -0.91 -43.13 34.86
C ILE A 167 -0.10 -41.89 34.56
N LYS A 168 0.00 -40.96 35.52
CA LYS A 168 0.77 -39.72 35.36
C LYS A 168 2.23 -39.96 35.00
N ARG A 169 2.87 -40.97 35.62
CA ARG A 169 4.28 -41.33 35.30
C ARG A 169 4.43 -41.85 33.89
N VAL A 170 3.49 -42.67 33.40
CA VAL A 170 3.54 -43.20 32.03
C VAL A 170 3.28 -42.08 31.01
N GLU A 171 2.34 -41.17 31.28
CA GLU A 171 2.09 -39.98 30.43
C GLU A 171 3.31 -39.03 30.36
N GLU A 172 3.98 -38.79 31.48
CA GLU A 172 5.24 -38.04 31.52
C GLU A 172 6.36 -38.75 30.74
N GLY A 173 6.43 -40.09 30.82
CA GLY A 173 7.33 -40.92 30.03
C GLY A 173 7.08 -40.82 28.52
N GLN A 174 5.82 -40.94 28.08
CA GLN A 174 5.43 -40.78 26.67
C GLN A 174 5.79 -39.39 26.13
N LYS A 175 5.58 -38.34 26.93
CA LYS A 175 5.95 -36.96 26.56
C LYS A 175 7.46 -36.81 26.35
N GLN A 176 8.27 -37.45 27.20
CA GLN A 176 9.72 -37.43 27.09
C GLN A 176 10.22 -38.22 25.87
N LYS A 177 9.68 -39.44 25.62
CA LYS A 177 10.01 -40.25 24.43
C LYS A 177 9.61 -39.53 23.13
N SER A 178 8.45 -38.87 23.09
CA SER A 178 8.01 -38.06 21.95
C SER A 178 8.95 -36.87 21.69
N LEU A 179 9.43 -36.21 22.75
CA LEU A 179 10.43 -35.15 22.65
C LEU A 179 11.77 -35.68 22.11
N GLU A 180 12.15 -36.90 22.50
CA GLU A 180 13.38 -37.57 22.07
C GLU A 180 13.32 -38.04 20.62
N ILE A 181 12.21 -38.64 20.18
CA ILE A 181 11.92 -38.88 18.76
C ILE A 181 12.03 -37.58 17.96
N GLY A 182 11.46 -36.48 18.48
CA GLY A 182 11.61 -35.16 17.87
C GLY A 182 13.06 -34.68 17.76
N LYS A 183 13.94 -35.01 18.72
CA LYS A 183 15.39 -34.73 18.67
C LYS A 183 16.12 -35.66 17.71
N LEU A 184 15.72 -36.92 17.61
CA LEU A 184 16.31 -37.92 16.71
C LEU A 184 15.95 -37.67 15.25
N ILE A 185 14.71 -37.28 14.96
CA ILE A 185 14.29 -36.87 13.61
C ILE A 185 15.07 -35.62 13.15
N LYS A 186 15.47 -34.74 14.08
CA LYS A 186 16.39 -33.63 13.82
C LYS A 186 17.83 -34.07 13.49
N ARG A 187 18.19 -35.35 13.62
CA ARG A 187 19.48 -35.94 13.19
C ARG A 187 19.53 -36.33 11.70
N THR A 188 18.52 -35.97 10.90
CA THR A 188 18.57 -36.02 9.41
C THR A 188 19.81 -35.30 8.85
N PHE A 189 20.28 -35.71 7.67
CA PHE A 189 21.50 -35.14 7.06
C PHE A 189 21.39 -33.62 6.82
N LEU A 190 20.22 -33.13 6.38
CA LEU A 190 19.89 -31.71 6.24
C LEU A 190 18.39 -31.50 6.52
N VAL A 191 17.99 -30.32 6.99
CA VAL A 191 16.58 -29.93 7.02
C VAL A 191 16.14 -29.64 5.57
N ALA A 192 14.92 -30.07 5.19
CA ALA A 192 14.41 -29.89 3.83
C ALA A 192 14.47 -28.45 3.31
N ASN A 193 14.37 -27.48 4.23
CA ASN A 193 14.42 -26.03 3.98
C ASN A 193 15.68 -25.38 4.56
N TYR A 194 16.82 -26.07 4.56
CA TYR A 194 18.09 -25.60 5.13
C TYR A 194 18.55 -24.21 4.65
N HIS A 195 18.25 -23.83 3.40
CA HIS A 195 18.58 -22.51 2.86
C HIS A 195 17.73 -21.36 3.40
N HIS A 196 16.55 -21.64 3.95
CA HIS A 196 15.58 -20.62 4.37
C HIS A 196 16.18 -19.58 5.34
N PRO A 197 16.84 -19.94 6.46
CA PRO A 197 17.41 -18.95 7.38
C PRO A 197 18.44 -18.01 6.74
N ARG A 198 19.22 -18.49 5.76
CA ARG A 198 20.26 -17.69 5.10
C ARG A 198 19.63 -16.67 4.16
N LEU A 199 18.69 -17.12 3.34
CA LEU A 199 17.99 -16.25 2.40
C LEU A 199 17.09 -15.27 3.16
N PHE A 200 16.48 -15.70 4.26
CA PHE A 200 15.74 -14.81 5.16
C PHE A 200 16.64 -13.71 5.74
N ALA A 201 17.81 -14.05 6.28
CA ALA A 201 18.72 -13.05 6.86
C ALA A 201 19.18 -12.00 5.83
N ALA A 202 19.46 -12.42 4.60
CA ALA A 202 19.81 -11.49 3.52
C ALA A 202 18.65 -10.55 3.14
N LEU A 203 17.43 -11.08 3.05
CA LEU A 203 16.23 -10.27 2.79
C LEU A 203 15.89 -9.34 3.96
N GLU A 204 16.11 -9.79 5.19
CA GLU A 204 15.89 -9.02 6.40
C GLU A 204 16.84 -7.82 6.45
N GLU A 205 18.13 -8.01 6.16
CA GLU A 205 19.09 -6.92 6.05
C GLU A 205 18.67 -5.88 5.00
N GLU A 206 18.25 -6.32 3.80
CA GLU A 206 17.75 -5.44 2.75
C GLU A 206 16.48 -4.69 3.22
N TYR A 207 15.55 -5.39 3.87
CA TYR A 207 14.29 -4.83 4.37
C TYR A 207 14.50 -3.77 5.46
N GLU A 208 15.36 -4.05 6.43
CA GLU A 208 15.68 -3.13 7.53
C GLU A 208 16.45 -1.90 7.01
N SER A 209 17.25 -2.05 5.95
CA SER A 209 17.93 -0.90 5.31
C SER A 209 16.98 0.03 4.56
N ALA A 210 15.82 -0.48 4.13
CA ALA A 210 14.90 0.21 3.25
C ALA A 210 13.81 1.01 3.98
N GLY A 211 13.66 0.89 5.30
CA GLY A 211 12.61 1.60 6.05
C GLY A 211 12.73 1.47 7.56
N THR A 212 11.73 1.95 8.30
CA THR A 212 11.81 2.08 9.76
C THR A 212 11.16 0.94 10.53
N ILE A 213 10.18 0.25 9.92
CA ILE A 213 9.49 -0.88 10.54
C ILE A 213 10.35 -2.14 10.43
N SER A 214 10.43 -2.93 11.50
CA SER A 214 11.16 -4.20 11.49
C SER A 214 10.41 -5.33 10.79
N ALA A 215 11.13 -6.16 10.03
CA ALA A 215 10.60 -7.34 9.35
C ALA A 215 9.94 -8.30 10.36
N ASN A 216 10.61 -8.57 11.48
CA ASN A 216 10.12 -9.51 12.49
C ASN A 216 8.82 -9.03 13.15
N GLN A 217 8.68 -7.73 13.40
CA GLN A 217 7.46 -7.15 13.95
C GLN A 217 6.30 -7.30 12.96
N PHE A 218 6.52 -6.95 11.69
CA PHE A 218 5.50 -7.02 10.66
C PHE A 218 5.06 -8.48 10.38
N LEU A 219 6.02 -9.40 10.22
CA LEU A 219 5.72 -10.82 10.02
C LEU A 219 5.06 -11.45 11.26
N GLY A 220 5.40 -10.98 12.47
CA GLY A 220 4.74 -11.37 13.71
C GLY A 220 3.26 -11.03 13.70
N LEU A 221 2.90 -9.81 13.24
CA LEU A 221 1.51 -9.40 13.08
C LEU A 221 0.76 -10.24 12.05
N LEU A 222 1.35 -10.49 10.88
CA LEU A 222 0.74 -11.34 9.85
C LEU A 222 0.45 -12.75 10.38
N LYS A 223 1.42 -13.35 11.08
CA LYS A 223 1.29 -14.67 11.70
C LYS A 223 0.19 -14.70 12.75
N GLN A 224 0.16 -13.70 13.64
CA GLN A 224 -0.88 -13.58 14.65
C GLN A 224 -2.27 -13.40 14.01
N CYS A 225 -2.36 -12.58 12.96
CA CYS A 225 -3.59 -12.36 12.20
C CYS A 225 -4.10 -13.67 11.57
N GLY A 226 -3.24 -14.43 10.90
CA GLY A 226 -3.61 -15.73 10.33
C GLY A 226 -4.13 -16.72 11.38
N ARG A 227 -3.53 -16.75 12.58
CA ARG A 227 -3.99 -17.59 13.70
C ARG A 227 -5.36 -17.18 14.21
N VAL A 228 -5.56 -15.88 14.43
CA VAL A 228 -6.83 -15.35 14.94
C VAL A 228 -7.93 -15.55 13.90
N ILE A 229 -7.69 -15.39 12.61
CA ILE A 229 -8.74 -15.57 11.58
C ILE A 229 -9.02 -17.05 11.27
N LYS A 230 -8.03 -17.94 11.49
CA LYS A 230 -7.90 -19.29 10.93
C LYS A 230 -7.19 -19.24 9.57
N TYR A 231 -6.30 -20.20 9.34
CA TYR A 231 -5.53 -20.31 8.10
C TYR A 231 -6.44 -20.68 6.91
N ALA A 232 -6.11 -20.13 5.75
CA ALA A 232 -6.85 -20.31 4.51
C ALA A 232 -6.68 -21.74 3.94
N GLU A 233 -7.81 -22.34 3.58
CA GLU A 233 -7.86 -23.59 2.83
C GLU A 233 -7.68 -23.29 1.32
N GLY A 234 -7.06 -24.20 0.57
CA GLY A 234 -6.46 -23.89 -0.75
C GLY A 234 -7.39 -23.32 -1.83
N ALA A 235 -8.71 -23.42 -1.68
CA ALA A 235 -9.70 -22.94 -2.66
C ALA A 235 -10.17 -21.49 -2.43
N ASP A 236 -9.98 -20.90 -1.24
CA ASP A 236 -10.67 -19.66 -0.82
C ASP A 236 -9.79 -18.39 -0.82
N LEU A 237 -8.64 -18.40 -1.51
CA LEU A 237 -7.67 -17.31 -1.42
C LEU A 237 -8.12 -15.98 -2.04
N SER A 238 -9.13 -15.99 -2.91
CA SER A 238 -9.54 -14.80 -3.66
C SER A 238 -10.20 -13.73 -2.78
N ASN A 239 -10.88 -14.13 -1.70
CA ASN A 239 -11.60 -13.21 -0.79
C ASN A 239 -11.12 -13.32 0.68
N TYR A 240 -10.13 -14.18 0.95
CA TYR A 240 -9.45 -14.20 2.24
C TYR A 240 -8.67 -12.88 2.44
N PRO A 241 -8.67 -12.26 3.64
CA PRO A 241 -9.17 -12.79 4.90
C PRO A 241 -10.63 -12.47 5.23
N ILE A 242 -11.28 -11.58 4.49
CA ILE A 242 -12.60 -11.05 4.84
C ILE A 242 -13.70 -12.13 4.79
N SER A 243 -13.62 -13.06 3.83
CA SER A 243 -14.60 -14.16 3.71
C SER A 243 -14.63 -15.10 4.92
N TYR A 244 -13.60 -15.11 5.76
CA TYR A 244 -13.50 -15.96 6.95
C TYR A 244 -14.02 -15.27 8.22
N LEU A 245 -14.42 -13.99 8.10
CA LEU A 245 -14.98 -13.23 9.21
C LEU A 245 -16.51 -13.32 9.21
N PRO A 246 -17.14 -13.60 10.37
CA PRO A 246 -18.60 -13.66 10.45
C PRO A 246 -19.21 -12.26 10.27
N GLU A 247 -20.12 -12.11 9.29
CA GLU A 247 -20.89 -10.86 9.11
C GLU A 247 -21.80 -10.57 10.31
N ASN A 248 -22.39 -11.62 10.88
CA ASN A 248 -23.25 -11.57 12.06
C ASN A 248 -22.67 -12.48 13.16
N PRO A 249 -21.67 -12.01 13.93
CA PRO A 249 -20.98 -12.84 14.91
C PRO A 249 -21.93 -13.28 16.04
N LEU A 250 -21.85 -14.56 16.41
CA LEU A 250 -22.41 -15.03 17.68
C LEU A 250 -21.68 -14.35 18.85
N PRO A 251 -22.28 -14.22 20.05
CA PRO A 251 -21.65 -13.59 21.21
C PRO A 251 -20.25 -14.13 21.54
N GLN A 252 -20.03 -15.43 21.32
CA GLN A 252 -18.75 -16.11 21.54
C GLN A 252 -17.68 -15.76 20.49
N GLN A 253 -18.09 -15.36 19.28
CA GLN A 253 -17.21 -14.98 18.17
C GLN A 253 -16.89 -13.49 18.15
N THR A 254 -17.69 -12.66 18.83
CA THR A 254 -17.55 -11.20 18.84
C THR A 254 -16.15 -10.75 19.28
N HIS A 255 -15.58 -11.40 20.30
CA HIS A 255 -14.24 -11.07 20.79
C HIS A 255 -13.17 -11.36 19.73
N ARG A 256 -13.18 -12.57 19.15
CA ARG A 256 -12.28 -12.98 18.07
C ARG A 256 -12.41 -12.13 16.80
N LEU A 257 -13.62 -11.71 16.45
CA LEU A 257 -13.85 -10.79 15.33
C LEU A 257 -13.17 -9.44 15.58
N LYS A 258 -13.31 -8.89 16.79
CA LYS A 258 -12.68 -7.63 17.18
C LYS A 258 -11.16 -7.71 17.13
N GLU A 259 -10.56 -8.79 17.61
CA GLU A 259 -9.12 -9.04 17.47
C GLU A 259 -8.68 -9.09 16.01
N SER A 260 -9.42 -9.82 15.17
CA SER A 260 -9.15 -9.92 13.73
C SER A 260 -9.18 -8.55 13.06
N VAL A 261 -10.22 -7.76 13.35
CA VAL A 261 -10.41 -6.40 12.83
C VAL A 261 -9.27 -5.49 13.25
N VAL A 262 -8.82 -5.54 14.50
CA VAL A 262 -7.70 -4.74 15.01
C VAL A 262 -6.38 -5.15 14.35
N LEU A 263 -6.11 -6.45 14.18
CA LEU A 263 -4.89 -6.94 13.50
C LEU A 263 -4.86 -6.54 12.03
N LEU A 264 -5.96 -6.74 11.30
CA LEU A 264 -6.06 -6.35 9.89
C LEU A 264 -5.87 -4.85 9.72
N ALA A 265 -6.47 -4.04 10.58
CA ALA A 265 -6.31 -2.59 10.56
C ALA A 265 -4.87 -2.16 10.88
N SER A 266 -4.20 -2.86 11.79
CA SER A 266 -2.81 -2.58 12.15
C SER A 266 -1.88 -2.86 10.99
N ILE A 267 -2.03 -4.03 10.35
CA ILE A 267 -1.25 -4.40 9.16
C ILE A 267 -1.53 -3.41 8.03
N TYR A 268 -2.81 -3.11 7.75
CA TYR A 268 -3.22 -2.15 6.72
C TYR A 268 -2.58 -0.77 6.96
N TYR A 269 -2.67 -0.26 8.18
CA TYR A 269 -2.07 1.02 8.53
C TYR A 269 -0.54 1.02 8.32
N LEU A 270 0.15 -0.04 8.73
CA LEU A 270 1.61 -0.13 8.57
C LEU A 270 2.04 -0.24 7.11
N ILE A 271 1.31 -0.98 6.27
CA ILE A 271 1.56 -1.09 4.81
C ILE A 271 1.65 0.30 4.19
N PHE A 272 0.72 1.17 4.54
CA PHE A 272 0.57 2.43 3.83
C PHE A 272 1.24 3.65 4.50
N HIS A 273 1.48 3.62 5.80
CA HIS A 273 2.13 4.74 6.50
C HIS A 273 3.63 4.54 6.73
N TYR A 274 4.10 3.29 6.80
CA TYR A 274 5.45 2.99 7.25
C TYR A 274 6.27 2.09 6.32
N CYS A 275 5.63 1.26 5.48
CA CYS A 275 6.36 0.42 4.54
C CYS A 275 6.75 1.23 3.28
N THR A 276 8.00 1.08 2.84
CA THR A 276 8.47 1.59 1.54
C THR A 276 8.12 0.62 0.39
N VAL A 277 8.32 1.04 -0.86
CA VAL A 277 8.11 0.18 -2.06
C VAL A 277 8.95 -1.08 -1.93
N GLU A 278 10.22 -0.90 -1.57
CA GLU A 278 11.22 -1.93 -1.45
C GLU A 278 10.83 -2.91 -0.34
N GLN A 279 10.43 -2.40 0.82
CA GLN A 279 9.93 -3.24 1.91
C GLN A 279 8.72 -4.08 1.48
N LEU A 280 7.72 -3.49 0.82
CA LEU A 280 6.55 -4.22 0.33
C LEU A 280 6.92 -5.30 -0.70
N ARG A 281 7.91 -5.05 -1.57
CA ARG A 281 8.42 -6.03 -2.55
C ARG A 281 9.10 -7.23 -1.88
N LEU A 282 9.79 -7.01 -0.76
CA LEU A 282 10.52 -8.05 -0.03
C LEU A 282 9.61 -8.92 0.85
N LEU A 283 8.49 -8.40 1.35
CA LEU A 283 7.59 -9.12 2.28
C LEU A 283 7.13 -10.50 1.77
N PRO A 284 6.68 -10.70 0.52
CA PRO A 284 6.31 -12.02 0.02
C PRO A 284 7.45 -13.04 0.09
N HIS A 285 8.69 -12.60 -0.12
CA HIS A 285 9.89 -13.43 -0.07
C HIS A 285 10.27 -13.74 1.39
N LEU A 286 10.18 -12.75 2.28
CA LEU A 286 10.37 -12.94 3.72
C LEU A 286 9.37 -13.94 4.31
N ILE A 287 8.09 -13.85 3.94
CA ILE A 287 7.06 -14.83 4.33
C ILE A 287 7.46 -16.24 3.87
N TYR A 288 7.92 -16.38 2.63
CA TYR A 288 8.31 -17.68 2.07
C TYR A 288 9.52 -18.28 2.79
N PHE A 289 10.61 -17.52 2.91
CA PHE A 289 11.87 -17.99 3.49
C PHE A 289 11.86 -18.04 5.02
N ARG A 290 10.76 -17.67 5.69
CA ARG A 290 10.66 -17.81 7.14
C ARG A 290 10.83 -19.27 7.57
N PHE A 291 11.71 -19.49 8.54
CA PHE A 291 11.99 -20.80 9.11
C PHE A 291 10.81 -21.31 9.95
N GLU A 292 10.67 -22.63 10.09
CA GLU A 292 9.62 -23.28 10.91
C GLU A 292 8.20 -22.72 10.71
N THR A 293 7.84 -22.51 9.44
CA THR A 293 6.50 -22.03 9.04
C THR A 293 5.86 -23.06 8.12
N THR A 294 4.58 -23.37 8.34
CA THR A 294 3.84 -24.32 7.48
C THR A 294 3.43 -23.68 6.16
N ASP A 295 3.07 -24.49 5.16
CA ASP A 295 2.62 -23.95 3.88
C ASP A 295 1.26 -23.25 3.99
N GLU A 296 0.40 -23.70 4.92
CA GLU A 296 -0.87 -23.04 5.25
C GLU A 296 -0.63 -21.66 5.87
N GLU A 297 0.34 -21.54 6.78
CA GLU A 297 0.76 -20.27 7.38
C GLU A 297 1.24 -19.30 6.30
N ARG A 298 2.21 -19.71 5.47
CA ARG A 298 2.75 -18.88 4.36
C ARG A 298 1.66 -18.42 3.41
N ARG A 299 0.77 -19.33 3.03
CA ARG A 299 -0.33 -19.05 2.10
C ARG A 299 -1.30 -18.01 2.67
N SER A 300 -1.67 -18.16 3.94
CA SER A 300 -2.59 -17.25 4.63
C SER A 300 -1.98 -15.86 4.79
N GLU A 301 -0.73 -15.79 5.24
CA GLU A 301 -0.03 -14.51 5.44
C GLU A 301 0.17 -13.76 4.12
N LYS A 302 0.56 -14.47 3.07
CA LYS A 302 0.66 -13.90 1.72
C LYS A 302 -0.70 -13.41 1.21
N ALA A 303 -1.78 -14.15 1.48
CA ALA A 303 -3.13 -13.75 1.09
C ALA A 303 -3.61 -12.51 1.87
N ILE A 304 -3.35 -12.41 3.18
CA ILE A 304 -3.64 -11.21 3.98
C ILE A 304 -2.89 -10.00 3.41
N LEU A 305 -1.57 -10.14 3.20
CA LEU A 305 -0.75 -9.07 2.64
C LEU A 305 -1.28 -8.61 1.28
N ASN A 306 -1.53 -9.55 0.37
CA ASN A 306 -2.02 -9.25 -0.98
C ASN A 306 -3.40 -8.58 -0.95
N TYR A 307 -4.32 -9.06 -0.11
CA TYR A 307 -5.65 -8.47 0.01
C TYR A 307 -5.55 -7.02 0.49
N LEU A 308 -4.83 -6.77 1.59
CA LEU A 308 -4.75 -5.44 2.20
C LEU A 308 -3.97 -4.44 1.32
N SER A 309 -2.99 -4.91 0.54
CA SER A 309 -2.19 -4.06 -0.35
C SER A 309 -2.88 -3.77 -1.68
N THR A 310 -3.67 -4.70 -2.24
CA THR A 310 -4.26 -4.54 -3.58
C THR A 310 -5.75 -4.22 -3.59
N ARG A 311 -6.50 -4.58 -2.53
CA ARG A 311 -7.95 -4.35 -2.40
C ARG A 311 -8.26 -3.24 -1.40
N ILE A 312 -7.75 -2.05 -1.69
CA ILE A 312 -7.79 -0.89 -0.80
C ILE A 312 -9.24 -0.48 -0.51
N LEU A 313 -10.04 -0.29 -1.56
CA LEU A 313 -11.40 0.21 -1.42
C LEU A 313 -12.27 -0.78 -0.65
N GLU A 314 -12.14 -2.08 -0.93
CA GLU A 314 -12.86 -3.12 -0.20
C GLU A 314 -12.40 -3.20 1.27
N SER A 315 -11.10 -3.04 1.52
CA SER A 315 -10.55 -2.98 2.88
C SER A 315 -11.10 -1.79 3.66
N GLN A 316 -11.12 -0.60 3.05
CA GLN A 316 -11.69 0.61 3.66
C GLN A 316 -13.19 0.47 3.92
N GLU A 317 -13.95 -0.06 2.97
CA GLU A 317 -15.38 -0.30 3.14
C GLU A 317 -15.64 -1.29 4.30
N PHE A 318 -14.83 -2.35 4.38
CA PHE A 318 -14.86 -3.29 5.48
C PHE A 318 -14.61 -2.59 6.83
N PHE A 319 -13.60 -1.73 6.94
CA PHE A 319 -13.31 -1.00 8.16
C PHE A 319 -14.38 0.05 8.51
N LYS A 320 -14.98 0.71 7.51
CA LYS A 320 -16.08 1.67 7.70
C LYS A 320 -17.31 1.02 8.35
N LYS A 321 -17.63 -0.24 7.99
CA LYS A 321 -18.73 -1.02 8.57
C LYS A 321 -18.53 -1.36 10.06
N GLN A 322 -17.30 -1.28 10.58
CA GLN A 322 -17.00 -1.63 11.98
C GLN A 322 -17.39 -0.50 12.93
N LYS A 323 -18.21 -0.79 13.95
CA LYS A 323 -18.79 0.23 14.85
C LYS A 323 -17.75 0.89 15.79
N ALA A 324 -16.73 0.16 16.26
CA ALA A 324 -15.62 0.70 17.07
C ALA A 324 -14.44 -0.29 17.12
N PHE A 325 -13.20 0.20 17.22
CA PHE A 325 -12.05 -0.65 17.59
C PHE A 325 -12.10 -0.97 19.08
N ASP A 326 -11.91 -2.24 19.42
CA ASP A 326 -11.87 -2.66 20.81
C ASP A 326 -10.50 -2.36 21.43
N THR A 327 -10.46 -1.37 22.33
CA THR A 327 -9.25 -1.00 23.08
C THR A 327 -8.70 -2.15 23.92
N ARG A 328 -9.55 -3.09 24.33
CA ARG A 328 -9.15 -4.29 25.05
C ARG A 328 -8.38 -5.24 24.15
N ALA A 329 -8.80 -5.41 22.90
CA ALA A 329 -8.12 -6.25 21.93
C ALA A 329 -6.71 -5.72 21.63
N ILE A 330 -6.52 -4.39 21.54
CA ILE A 330 -5.19 -3.79 21.37
C ILE A 330 -4.23 -4.23 22.50
N LYS A 331 -4.70 -4.20 23.75
CA LYS A 331 -3.90 -4.61 24.92
C LYS A 331 -3.63 -6.11 24.95
N GLU A 332 -4.65 -6.93 24.68
CA GLU A 332 -4.54 -8.40 24.67
C GLU A 332 -3.62 -8.89 23.55
N LEU A 333 -3.57 -8.18 22.43
CA LEU A 333 -2.68 -8.45 21.30
C LEU A 333 -1.28 -7.82 21.47
N ASP A 334 -1.04 -7.07 22.56
CA ASP A 334 0.25 -6.45 22.90
C ASP A 334 0.79 -5.51 21.80
N LEU A 335 -0.13 -4.83 21.09
CA LEU A 335 0.22 -3.95 19.98
C LEU A 335 0.95 -2.69 20.44
N GLU A 336 0.87 -2.33 21.72
CA GLU A 336 1.54 -1.17 22.34
C GLU A 336 3.07 -1.20 22.16
N ARG A 337 3.65 -2.37 21.83
CA ARG A 337 5.08 -2.52 21.53
C ARG A 337 5.48 -1.98 20.15
N ILE A 338 4.51 -1.75 19.26
CA ILE A 338 4.75 -1.24 17.91
C ILE A 338 4.55 0.27 17.94
N LYS A 339 5.67 1.01 17.99
CA LYS A 339 5.71 2.46 18.22
C LYS A 339 5.06 3.24 17.08
N GLU A 340 5.01 2.64 15.90
CA GLU A 340 4.48 3.18 14.67
C GLU A 340 2.95 3.24 14.68
N LEU A 341 2.28 2.41 15.50
CA LEU A 341 0.82 2.39 15.59
C LEU A 341 0.31 3.50 16.52
N PRO A 342 -0.70 4.30 16.11
CA PRO A 342 -1.26 5.40 16.91
C PRO A 342 -2.22 4.88 18.00
N ILE A 343 -1.73 4.01 18.87
CA ILE A 343 -2.53 3.27 19.86
C ILE A 343 -2.99 4.16 21.01
N SER A 344 -2.31 5.28 21.26
CA SER A 344 -2.69 6.27 22.28
C SER A 344 -4.07 6.88 22.05
N SER A 345 -4.60 6.82 20.83
CA SER A 345 -5.98 7.20 20.53
C SER A 345 -6.61 6.16 19.59
N PRO A 346 -7.32 5.16 20.13
CA PRO A 346 -8.02 4.14 19.34
C PRO A 346 -9.02 4.73 18.34
N MET A 347 -9.59 5.90 18.67
CA MET A 347 -10.43 6.66 17.75
C MET A 347 -9.63 7.29 16.60
N ALA A 348 -8.44 7.84 16.87
CA ALA A 348 -7.56 8.34 15.81
C ALA A 348 -7.05 7.21 14.91
N PHE A 349 -6.75 6.05 15.48
CA PHE A 349 -6.39 4.85 14.71
C PHE A 349 -7.55 4.37 13.81
N LEU A 350 -8.77 4.30 14.36
CA LEU A 350 -9.98 3.99 13.61
C LEU A 350 -10.22 4.99 12.48
N HIS A 351 -10.05 6.27 12.77
CA HIS A 351 -10.18 7.33 11.78
C HIS A 351 -9.14 7.18 10.67
N ALA A 352 -7.87 6.94 11.02
CA ALA A 352 -6.79 6.80 10.04
C ALA A 352 -6.99 5.64 9.06
N VAL A 353 -7.65 4.56 9.50
CA VAL A 353 -7.93 3.37 8.67
C VAL A 353 -9.28 3.49 7.93
N LYS A 354 -10.28 4.16 8.52
CA LYS A 354 -11.62 4.35 7.91
C LYS A 354 -11.67 5.46 6.87
N GLU A 355 -10.89 6.51 7.05
CA GLU A 355 -10.86 7.60 6.10
C GLU A 355 -10.41 7.07 4.74
N GLN A 356 -11.10 7.51 3.70
CA GLN A 356 -10.83 7.14 2.31
C GLN A 356 -9.57 7.83 1.80
N ARG A 357 -8.46 7.73 2.54
CA ARG A 357 -7.27 8.54 2.29
C ARG A 357 -6.76 8.28 0.89
N TRP A 358 -6.73 9.36 0.11
CA TRP A 358 -6.20 9.39 -1.26
C TRP A 358 -4.80 8.75 -1.33
N ILE A 359 -4.02 8.87 -0.25
CA ILE A 359 -2.65 8.34 -0.18
C ILE A 359 -2.58 6.84 -0.36
N TYR A 360 -3.58 6.07 0.07
CA TYR A 360 -3.57 4.62 -0.08
C TYR A 360 -3.72 4.21 -1.55
N ALA A 361 -4.71 4.80 -2.23
CA ALA A 361 -4.92 4.59 -3.65
C ALA A 361 -3.70 5.05 -4.48
N PHE A 362 -3.13 6.21 -4.12
CA PHE A 362 -1.90 6.71 -4.72
C PHE A 362 -0.73 5.74 -4.52
N VAL A 363 -0.46 5.31 -3.29
CA VAL A 363 0.64 4.40 -2.97
C VAL A 363 0.47 3.07 -3.71
N HIS A 364 -0.72 2.50 -3.80
CA HIS A 364 -0.91 1.30 -4.59
C HIS A 364 -0.65 1.52 -6.08
N TYR A 365 -1.22 2.57 -6.66
CA TYR A 365 -1.00 2.88 -8.06
C TYR A 365 0.49 3.11 -8.38
N ALA A 366 1.15 3.95 -7.57
CA ALA A 366 2.54 4.33 -7.72
C ALA A 366 3.50 3.16 -7.51
N ARG A 367 3.26 2.35 -6.46
CA ARG A 367 4.23 1.34 -6.02
C ARG A 367 3.97 -0.06 -6.58
N HIS A 368 2.74 -0.39 -6.93
CA HIS A 368 2.37 -1.72 -7.42
C HIS A 368 2.03 -1.77 -8.91
N GLU A 369 1.36 -0.76 -9.46
CA GLU A 369 0.90 -0.81 -10.87
C GLU A 369 1.83 -0.11 -11.85
N ASN A 370 2.58 0.91 -11.41
CA ASN A 370 3.43 1.72 -12.29
C ASN A 370 4.92 1.64 -11.92
N CYS A 371 5.65 0.69 -12.52
CA CYS A 371 7.09 0.51 -12.29
C CYS A 371 7.97 1.67 -12.79
N ASN A 372 7.43 2.67 -13.50
CA ASN A 372 8.20 3.81 -14.00
C ASN A 372 7.62 5.12 -13.44
N LEU A 373 7.97 5.39 -12.20
CA LEU A 373 7.48 6.54 -11.46
C LEU A 373 8.14 7.84 -11.94
N GLN A 374 7.57 8.45 -12.98
CA GLN A 374 7.91 9.79 -13.42
C GLN A 374 6.75 10.74 -13.14
N ALA A 375 7.05 12.03 -12.95
CA ALA A 375 6.06 13.11 -12.90
C ALA A 375 5.45 13.36 -14.29
N SER A 376 4.77 12.33 -14.82
CA SER A 376 4.06 12.34 -16.08
C SER A 376 2.63 12.84 -15.89
N LEU A 377 2.02 13.30 -16.98
CA LEU A 377 0.63 13.75 -17.07
C LEU A 377 -0.34 12.77 -16.40
N LYS A 378 -0.28 11.51 -16.83
CA LYS A 378 -1.16 10.45 -16.33
C LYS A 378 -1.09 10.25 -14.82
N ASN A 379 0.12 10.31 -14.24
CA ASN A 379 0.31 10.05 -12.81
C ASN A 379 -0.23 11.20 -11.95
N ILE A 380 -0.03 12.45 -12.38
CA ILE A 380 -0.56 13.63 -11.68
C ILE A 380 -2.09 13.67 -11.79
N GLU A 381 -2.66 13.40 -12.97
CA GLU A 381 -4.12 13.36 -13.18
C GLU A 381 -4.82 12.34 -12.29
N MET A 382 -4.27 11.14 -12.21
CA MET A 382 -4.82 10.09 -11.36
C MET A 382 -4.68 10.42 -9.87
N THR A 383 -3.55 11.01 -9.47
CA THR A 383 -3.35 11.47 -8.07
C THR A 383 -4.35 12.56 -7.71
N LEU A 384 -4.63 13.48 -8.64
CA LEU A 384 -5.65 14.51 -8.47
C LEU A 384 -7.06 13.90 -8.33
N GLU A 385 -7.41 12.87 -9.12
CA GLU A 385 -8.66 12.12 -8.95
C GLU A 385 -8.80 11.47 -7.57
N PHE A 386 -7.71 10.90 -7.03
CA PHE A 386 -7.72 10.36 -5.67
C PHE A 386 -7.96 11.45 -4.62
N LEU A 387 -7.28 12.60 -4.75
CA LEU A 387 -7.45 13.75 -3.86
C LEU A 387 -8.89 14.28 -3.89
N GLU A 388 -9.46 14.44 -5.08
CA GLU A 388 -10.83 14.91 -5.26
C GLU A 388 -11.83 13.92 -4.69
N THR A 389 -11.68 12.63 -4.98
CA THR A 389 -12.57 11.58 -4.47
C THR A 389 -12.59 11.59 -2.94
N ASP A 390 -11.42 11.66 -2.30
CA ASP A 390 -11.32 11.76 -0.85
C ASP A 390 -11.96 13.05 -0.32
N PHE A 391 -11.68 14.19 -0.94
CA PHE A 391 -12.27 15.47 -0.55
C PHE A 391 -13.80 15.47 -0.66
N THR A 392 -14.40 14.85 -1.69
CA THR A 392 -15.87 14.78 -1.83
C THR A 392 -16.57 14.04 -0.70
N THR A 393 -15.84 13.26 0.11
CA THR A 393 -16.40 12.59 1.29
C THR A 393 -16.59 13.52 2.49
N ARG A 394 -16.02 14.74 2.45
CA ARG A 394 -16.16 15.74 3.52
C ARG A 394 -17.52 16.43 3.46
N GLU A 395 -18.08 16.75 4.63
CA GLU A 395 -19.35 17.47 4.73
C GLU A 395 -19.23 18.91 4.21
N ASP A 396 -18.11 19.58 4.53
CA ASP A 396 -17.80 20.93 4.03
C ASP A 396 -16.94 20.85 2.76
N GLN A 397 -17.46 21.44 1.68
CA GLN A 397 -16.83 21.53 0.37
C GLN A 397 -16.35 22.95 0.04
N SER A 398 -16.27 23.83 1.05
CA SER A 398 -15.78 25.21 0.92
C SER A 398 -14.31 25.26 0.50
N TYR A 399 -13.89 26.39 -0.08
CA TYR A 399 -12.48 26.61 -0.39
C TYR A 399 -11.60 26.57 0.88
N THR A 400 -12.09 27.09 2.01
CA THR A 400 -11.35 27.05 3.29
C THR A 400 -11.06 25.62 3.71
N GLU A 401 -12.04 24.72 3.58
CA GLU A 401 -11.85 23.31 3.92
C GLU A 401 -10.95 22.58 2.91
N ALA A 402 -10.99 22.97 1.63
CA ALA A 402 -10.04 22.49 0.63
C ALA A 402 -8.58 22.87 0.98
N LEU A 403 -8.35 24.07 1.53
CA LEU A 403 -7.04 24.48 2.04
C LEU A 403 -6.58 23.63 3.23
N ASN A 404 -7.48 23.39 4.18
CA ASN A 404 -7.19 22.53 5.34
C ASN A 404 -6.86 21.10 4.90
N PHE A 405 -7.62 20.56 3.95
CA PHE A 405 -7.37 19.26 3.34
C PHE A 405 -6.00 19.19 2.66
N ALA A 406 -5.68 20.18 1.82
CA ALA A 406 -4.38 20.27 1.15
C ALA A 406 -3.21 20.37 2.14
N GLY A 407 -3.37 21.16 3.22
CA GLY A 407 -2.38 21.23 4.29
C GLY A 407 -2.19 19.91 5.03
N ALA A 408 -3.27 19.13 5.21
CA ALA A 408 -3.18 17.78 5.77
C ALA A 408 -2.51 16.79 4.81
N ALA A 409 -2.87 16.82 3.52
CA ALA A 409 -2.24 16.02 2.48
C ALA A 409 -0.75 16.31 2.37
N ASN A 410 -0.34 17.59 2.45
CA ASN A 410 1.05 18.01 2.40
C ASN A 410 1.88 17.46 3.57
N ARG A 411 1.31 17.28 4.76
CA ARG A 411 2.00 16.65 5.90
C ARG A 411 2.30 15.17 5.66
N LEU A 412 1.46 14.50 4.87
CA LEU A 412 1.65 13.09 4.52
C LEU A 412 2.77 12.88 3.49
N LEU A 413 3.27 13.94 2.85
CA LEU A 413 4.40 13.84 1.93
C LEU A 413 5.68 13.32 2.60
N LEU A 414 5.81 13.43 3.92
CA LEU A 414 6.99 12.97 4.66
C LEU A 414 7.23 11.46 4.53
N SER A 415 6.19 10.66 4.25
CA SER A 415 6.30 9.21 4.07
C SER A 415 6.51 8.76 2.61
N LEU A 416 6.66 9.73 1.69
CA LEU A 416 6.81 9.48 0.25
C LEU A 416 8.26 9.68 -0.21
N THR A 417 8.63 9.02 -1.31
CA THR A 417 9.91 9.26 -2.01
C THR A 417 9.92 10.63 -2.70
N GLU A 418 11.07 11.13 -3.12
CA GLU A 418 11.15 12.46 -3.77
C GLU A 418 10.34 12.55 -5.07
N GLU A 419 10.33 11.50 -5.88
CA GLU A 419 9.53 11.43 -7.10
C GLU A 419 8.02 11.36 -6.81
N GLU A 420 7.61 10.58 -5.81
CA GLU A 420 6.22 10.57 -5.32
C GLU A 420 5.81 11.95 -4.80
N LYS A 421 6.67 12.62 -4.03
CA LYS A 421 6.43 13.97 -3.51
C LYS A 421 6.17 14.96 -4.65
N LYS A 422 6.98 14.93 -5.72
CA LYS A 422 6.77 15.81 -6.89
C LYS A 422 5.37 15.62 -7.49
N ILE A 423 4.96 14.37 -7.73
CA ILE A 423 3.65 14.04 -8.31
C ILE A 423 2.53 14.57 -7.39
N VAL A 424 2.60 14.23 -6.11
CA VAL A 424 1.55 14.61 -5.15
C VAL A 424 1.52 16.11 -4.92
N SER A 425 2.65 16.78 -4.76
CA SER A 425 2.70 18.24 -4.60
C SER A 425 2.11 18.98 -5.79
N SER A 426 2.39 18.52 -7.02
CA SER A 426 1.76 19.06 -8.22
C SER A 426 0.25 18.81 -8.23
N ALA A 427 -0.20 17.60 -7.87
CA ALA A 427 -1.63 17.31 -7.79
C ALA A 427 -2.36 18.16 -6.72
N ILE A 428 -1.75 18.35 -5.54
CA ILE A 428 -2.28 19.23 -4.48
C ILE A 428 -2.38 20.67 -4.99
N TYR A 429 -1.36 21.17 -5.69
CA TYR A 429 -1.37 22.52 -6.25
C TYR A 429 -2.55 22.69 -7.24
N LEU A 430 -2.72 21.74 -8.16
CA LEU A 430 -3.81 21.78 -9.15
C LEU A 430 -5.19 21.67 -8.48
N PHE A 431 -5.33 20.82 -7.46
CA PHE A 431 -6.53 20.71 -6.63
C PHE A 431 -6.90 22.06 -6.00
N CYS A 432 -5.95 22.73 -5.35
CA CYS A 432 -6.18 24.03 -4.73
C CYS A 432 -6.53 25.11 -5.76
N LEU A 433 -5.84 25.11 -6.92
CA LEU A 433 -6.09 26.06 -7.99
C LEU A 433 -7.51 25.91 -8.54
N ASP A 434 -7.96 24.69 -8.82
CA ASP A 434 -9.33 24.45 -9.30
C ASP A 434 -10.37 24.91 -8.28
N LYS A 435 -10.20 24.59 -6.99
CA LYS A 435 -11.12 25.02 -5.92
C LYS A 435 -11.17 26.54 -5.76
N TYR A 436 -10.02 27.21 -5.85
CA TYR A 436 -9.95 28.67 -5.80
C TYR A 436 -10.74 29.32 -6.94
N VAL A 437 -10.54 28.84 -8.16
CA VAL A 437 -11.24 29.37 -9.35
C VAL A 437 -12.75 29.15 -9.21
N GLN A 438 -13.19 27.98 -8.75
CA GLN A 438 -14.62 27.69 -8.53
C GLN A 438 -15.28 28.61 -7.50
N GLU A 439 -14.60 28.93 -6.39
CA GLU A 439 -15.11 29.85 -5.37
C GLU A 439 -15.30 31.25 -5.96
N HIS A 440 -14.35 31.73 -6.75
CA HIS A 440 -14.40 33.03 -7.40
C HIS A 440 -15.52 33.13 -8.45
N GLN A 441 -15.78 32.08 -9.22
CA GLN A 441 -16.91 32.06 -10.14
C GLN A 441 -18.26 32.23 -9.43
N LYS A 442 -18.43 31.59 -8.26
CA LYS A 442 -19.68 31.73 -7.46
C LYS A 442 -19.89 33.16 -6.96
N LEU A 443 -18.81 33.85 -6.59
CA LEU A 443 -18.86 35.25 -6.16
C LEU A 443 -19.23 36.19 -7.31
N ASP A 444 -18.67 35.96 -8.49
CA ASP A 444 -19.00 36.73 -9.70
C ASP A 444 -20.47 36.52 -10.11
N GLU A 445 -21.03 35.33 -9.95
CA GLU A 445 -22.45 35.02 -10.26
C GLU A 445 -23.45 35.61 -9.23
N GLN A 446 -23.03 35.88 -7.99
CA GLN A 446 -23.90 36.41 -6.92
C GLN A 446 -24.01 37.94 -6.89
N THR A 447 -23.18 38.66 -7.66
CA THR A 447 -23.20 40.13 -7.69
C THR A 447 -24.19 40.60 -8.77
N PRO A 448 -25.35 41.19 -8.43
CA PRO A 448 -26.34 41.56 -9.44
C PRO A 448 -25.82 42.70 -10.33
N GLU A 449 -25.83 42.49 -11.65
CA GLU A 449 -25.34 43.44 -12.68
C GLU A 449 -26.24 44.68 -12.89
N ASP A 450 -27.16 44.98 -11.97
CA ASP A 450 -28.23 45.98 -12.16
C ASP A 450 -27.90 47.42 -11.71
N SER A 451 -26.62 47.82 -11.70
CA SER A 451 -26.28 49.24 -11.55
C SER A 451 -25.78 49.84 -12.87
N ASN A 452 -26.65 50.58 -13.54
CA ASN A 452 -26.36 51.47 -14.68
C ASN A 452 -25.38 52.63 -14.33
N GLY A 453 -24.68 52.57 -13.21
CA GLY A 453 -23.59 53.47 -12.88
C GLY A 453 -22.28 52.82 -13.28
N CYS A 454 -21.48 53.52 -14.09
CA CYS A 454 -20.08 53.16 -14.34
C CYS A 454 -19.42 52.86 -12.98
N PRO A 455 -19.09 51.59 -12.65
CA PRO A 455 -18.40 51.32 -11.42
C PRO A 455 -16.99 51.84 -11.66
N THR A 456 -16.66 52.95 -11.04
CA THR A 456 -15.27 53.18 -10.63
C THR A 456 -14.93 52.04 -9.70
N GLU A 457 -14.44 50.92 -10.26
CA GLU A 457 -13.72 49.88 -9.53
C GLU A 457 -12.70 50.60 -8.67
N LYS A 458 -13.00 50.76 -7.38
CA LYS A 458 -11.97 51.07 -6.41
C LYS A 458 -11.01 49.89 -6.48
N VAL A 459 -9.81 50.17 -6.96
CA VAL A 459 -8.67 49.26 -7.03
C VAL A 459 -8.25 48.95 -5.60
N GLU A 460 -9.05 48.16 -4.88
CA GLU A 460 -8.52 47.35 -3.79
C GLU A 460 -7.97 46.10 -4.46
N ASN A 461 -6.65 45.92 -4.35
CA ASN A 461 -5.93 44.77 -4.88
C ASN A 461 -6.70 43.49 -4.52
N PRO A 462 -7.16 42.69 -5.51
CA PRO A 462 -7.95 41.51 -5.21
C PRO A 462 -7.10 40.49 -4.45
N PRO A 463 -7.73 39.53 -3.75
CA PRO A 463 -7.10 38.44 -2.98
C PRO A 463 -6.26 37.44 -3.82
N ILE A 464 -5.79 37.81 -5.02
CA ILE A 464 -4.98 36.97 -5.92
C ILE A 464 -3.52 36.88 -5.45
N LEU A 465 -2.98 37.94 -4.84
CA LEU A 465 -1.65 37.92 -4.22
C LEU A 465 -1.56 36.87 -3.09
N ASP A 466 -2.69 36.60 -2.43
CA ASP A 466 -2.82 35.67 -1.30
C ASP A 466 -2.62 34.20 -1.71
N PHE A 467 -3.05 33.80 -2.91
CA PHE A 467 -2.95 32.40 -3.35
C PHE A 467 -1.48 31.94 -3.46
N ARG A 468 -0.64 32.69 -4.19
CA ARG A 468 0.77 32.29 -4.38
C ARG A 468 1.56 32.34 -3.09
N GLU A 469 1.35 33.36 -2.25
CA GLU A 469 1.98 33.47 -0.93
C GLU A 469 1.61 32.28 -0.03
N LYS A 470 0.37 31.81 -0.10
CA LYS A 470 -0.10 30.64 0.66
C LYS A 470 0.45 29.30 0.17
N PHE A 471 0.95 29.21 -1.07
CA PHE A 471 1.35 27.94 -1.70
C PHE A 471 2.81 27.88 -2.18
N GLN A 472 3.67 28.76 -1.70
CA GLN A 472 5.10 28.78 -2.08
C GLN A 472 5.85 27.48 -1.73
N PHE A 473 5.28 26.64 -0.87
CA PHE A 473 5.87 25.36 -0.44
C PHE A 473 5.55 24.17 -1.37
N LEU A 474 4.66 24.33 -2.36
CA LEU A 474 4.28 23.25 -3.28
C LEU A 474 5.07 23.30 -4.60
N ALA A 475 5.42 22.14 -5.14
CA ALA A 475 6.00 22.03 -6.46
C ALA A 475 5.01 22.49 -7.53
N VAL A 476 5.34 23.59 -8.21
CA VAL A 476 4.52 24.15 -9.29
C VAL A 476 4.78 23.34 -10.56
N PRO A 477 3.76 22.73 -11.17
CA PRO A 477 3.93 22.00 -12.42
C PRO A 477 4.30 22.96 -13.56
N ASN A 478 4.97 22.43 -14.58
CA ASN A 478 5.18 23.17 -15.82
C ASN A 478 3.81 23.40 -16.47
N ASN A 479 3.47 24.67 -16.71
CA ASN A 479 2.21 25.09 -17.33
C ASN A 479 0.91 24.73 -16.58
N PRO A 480 0.71 25.25 -15.35
CA PRO A 480 -0.42 24.84 -14.51
C PRO A 480 -1.81 25.10 -15.14
N TYR A 481 -1.96 26.09 -16.03
CA TYR A 481 -3.27 26.41 -16.61
C TYR A 481 -3.78 25.33 -17.57
N SER A 482 -2.92 24.79 -18.45
CA SER A 482 -3.37 23.94 -19.56
C SER A 482 -3.94 22.63 -19.03
N TRP A 483 -3.37 22.16 -17.93
CA TRP A 483 -3.79 20.99 -17.16
C TRP A 483 -5.17 21.17 -16.54
N VAL A 484 -5.34 22.24 -15.77
CA VAL A 484 -6.58 22.53 -15.05
C VAL A 484 -7.71 22.84 -16.03
N PHE A 485 -7.40 23.56 -17.12
CA PHE A 485 -8.35 23.88 -18.18
C PHE A 485 -8.87 22.64 -18.91
N ARG A 486 -8.00 21.75 -19.42
CA ARG A 486 -8.42 20.56 -20.19
C ARG A 486 -9.32 19.63 -19.39
N ARG A 487 -8.96 19.33 -18.15
CA ARG A 487 -9.78 18.51 -17.25
C ARG A 487 -11.17 19.11 -17.05
N ARG A 488 -11.25 20.42 -16.79
CA ARG A 488 -12.53 21.11 -16.58
C ARG A 488 -13.35 21.20 -17.87
N SER A 489 -12.67 21.43 -18.99
CA SER A 489 -13.22 21.39 -20.33
C SER A 489 -13.90 20.06 -20.58
N HIS A 490 -13.23 18.93 -20.40
CA HIS A 490 -13.85 17.60 -20.55
C HIS A 490 -15.08 17.37 -19.65
N ALA A 491 -15.11 17.92 -18.45
CA ALA A 491 -16.25 17.81 -17.54
C ALA A 491 -17.47 18.68 -17.94
N LEU A 492 -17.23 19.81 -18.62
CA LEU A 492 -18.24 20.83 -18.94
C LEU A 492 -18.52 21.00 -20.44
N LEU A 493 -17.76 20.35 -21.32
CA LEU A 493 -17.87 20.42 -22.77
C LEU A 493 -19.29 20.08 -23.20
N GLY A 494 -19.96 21.05 -23.85
CA GLY A 494 -21.33 20.92 -24.35
C GLY A 494 -22.44 21.34 -23.37
N LYS A 495 -22.11 21.76 -22.14
CA LYS A 495 -23.09 22.23 -21.15
C LYS A 495 -23.13 23.75 -20.99
N ASN A 496 -21.97 24.42 -20.97
CA ASN A 496 -21.91 25.88 -20.78
C ASN A 496 -20.56 26.49 -21.21
N ASP A 497 -20.39 26.77 -22.51
CA ASP A 497 -19.14 27.30 -23.08
C ASP A 497 -18.75 28.66 -22.44
N SER A 498 -19.71 29.50 -22.05
CA SER A 498 -19.45 30.79 -21.38
C SER A 498 -18.82 30.64 -19.99
N GLN A 499 -19.20 29.61 -19.24
CA GLN A 499 -18.57 29.32 -17.93
C GLN A 499 -17.13 28.83 -18.09
N LEU A 500 -16.86 28.00 -19.11
CA LEU A 500 -15.51 27.53 -19.42
C LEU A 500 -14.61 28.69 -19.88
N LEU A 501 -15.14 29.63 -20.65
CA LEU A 501 -14.40 30.82 -21.09
C LEU A 501 -14.00 31.69 -19.89
N ARG A 502 -14.92 31.96 -18.96
CA ARG A 502 -14.62 32.70 -17.70
C ARG A 502 -13.59 31.96 -16.85
N TYR A 503 -13.70 30.64 -16.77
CA TYR A 503 -12.75 29.79 -16.05
C TYR A 503 -11.32 29.94 -16.60
N ALA A 504 -11.17 29.82 -17.92
CA ALA A 504 -9.89 30.03 -18.59
C ALA A 504 -9.33 31.43 -18.35
N GLU A 505 -10.17 32.46 -18.46
CA GLU A 505 -9.74 33.84 -18.22
C GLU A 505 -9.22 34.03 -16.78
N GLN A 506 -9.90 33.46 -15.78
CA GLN A 506 -9.46 33.51 -14.39
C GLN A 506 -8.11 32.78 -14.19
N LEU A 507 -7.91 31.61 -14.81
CA LEU A 507 -6.62 30.92 -14.79
C LEU A 507 -5.49 31.79 -15.36
N PHE A 508 -5.72 32.48 -16.48
CA PHE A 508 -4.74 33.41 -17.05
C PHE A 508 -4.44 34.58 -16.14
N ASN A 509 -5.47 35.16 -15.50
CA ASN A 509 -5.25 36.24 -14.53
C ASN A 509 -4.38 35.76 -13.36
N ILE A 510 -4.63 34.56 -12.82
CA ILE A 510 -3.85 34.00 -11.72
C ILE A 510 -2.41 33.75 -12.17
N GLN A 511 -2.20 33.06 -13.30
CA GLN A 511 -0.85 32.76 -13.78
C GLN A 511 -0.07 34.03 -14.15
N PHE A 512 -0.70 34.99 -14.82
CA PHE A 512 -0.05 36.24 -15.19
C PHE A 512 0.27 37.12 -13.98
N SER A 513 -0.55 37.08 -12.92
CA SER A 513 -0.28 37.83 -11.68
C SER A 513 1.05 37.46 -11.02
N THR A 514 1.60 36.29 -11.36
CA THR A 514 2.88 35.79 -10.88
C THR A 514 4.09 36.42 -11.58
N GLN A 515 3.89 37.13 -12.69
CA GLN A 515 4.95 37.84 -13.41
C GLN A 515 5.28 39.17 -12.74
N GLU A 516 6.57 39.53 -12.74
CA GLU A 516 7.03 40.83 -12.25
C GLU A 516 6.52 41.98 -13.13
N ASP A 517 6.60 41.79 -14.46
CA ASP A 517 6.08 42.73 -15.43
C ASP A 517 4.59 42.46 -15.68
N LYS A 518 3.75 43.43 -15.30
CA LYS A 518 2.29 43.39 -15.48
C LYS A 518 1.85 44.29 -16.63
N SER A 519 2.74 44.70 -17.52
CA SER A 519 2.40 45.55 -18.66
C SER A 519 1.53 44.81 -19.68
N TYR A 520 0.86 45.57 -20.55
CA TYR A 520 0.16 45.00 -21.70
C TYR A 520 1.10 44.19 -22.62
N LEU A 521 2.36 44.61 -22.78
CA LEU A 521 3.32 43.90 -23.63
C LEU A 521 3.71 42.55 -23.02
N ALA A 522 3.85 42.47 -21.70
CA ALA A 522 4.04 41.20 -21.01
C ALA A 522 2.83 40.27 -21.21
N ALA A 523 1.60 40.80 -21.13
CA ALA A 523 0.39 40.01 -21.39
C ALA A 523 0.33 39.47 -22.83
N MET A 524 0.77 40.25 -23.82
CA MET A 524 0.88 39.77 -25.21
C MET A 524 1.92 38.66 -25.35
N LYS A 525 3.11 38.79 -24.74
CA LYS A 525 4.13 37.73 -24.74
C LYS A 525 3.60 36.46 -24.07
N PHE A 526 2.97 36.60 -22.91
CA PHE A 526 2.29 35.51 -22.21
C PHE A 526 1.27 34.83 -23.13
N SER A 527 0.44 35.59 -23.86
CA SER A 527 -0.53 34.99 -24.79
C SER A 527 0.12 34.16 -25.91
N GLU A 528 1.29 34.55 -26.41
CA GLU A 528 2.01 33.78 -27.43
C GLU A 528 2.64 32.50 -26.84
N GLU A 529 3.13 32.54 -25.60
CA GLU A 529 3.58 31.35 -24.87
C GLU A 529 2.45 30.32 -24.67
N ILE A 530 1.24 30.80 -24.40
CA ILE A 530 0.03 29.97 -24.29
C ILE A 530 -0.38 29.42 -25.66
N LYS A 531 -0.31 30.24 -26.72
CA LYS A 531 -0.64 29.81 -28.10
C LYS A 531 0.29 28.72 -28.63
N ASN A 532 1.55 28.68 -28.20
CA ASN A 532 2.49 27.62 -28.58
C ASN A 532 2.10 26.24 -28.03
N GLN A 533 1.09 26.16 -27.16
CA GLN A 533 0.60 24.91 -26.57
C GLN A 533 -0.73 24.45 -27.18
N TYR A 534 -1.21 25.10 -28.25
CA TYR A 534 -2.48 24.75 -28.87
C TYR A 534 -2.49 23.35 -29.48
N ASP A 535 -1.33 22.81 -29.86
CA ASP A 535 -1.22 21.44 -30.36
C ASP A 535 -1.63 20.39 -29.30
N GLU A 536 -1.73 20.79 -28.03
CA GLU A 536 -2.18 19.95 -26.93
C GLU A 536 -3.70 20.02 -26.68
N LEU A 537 -4.42 20.94 -27.35
CA LEU A 537 -5.86 21.17 -27.19
C LEU A 537 -6.62 20.69 -28.43
N ASP A 538 -7.88 20.27 -28.25
CA ASP A 538 -8.76 20.07 -29.42
C ASP A 538 -9.17 21.42 -30.05
N ASP A 539 -9.74 21.40 -31.26
CA ASP A 539 -10.08 22.62 -31.98
C ASP A 539 -11.07 23.53 -31.21
N LYS A 540 -12.01 22.92 -30.47
CA LYS A 540 -13.02 23.66 -29.70
C LYS A 540 -12.39 24.27 -28.45
N GLU A 541 -11.56 23.51 -27.75
CA GLU A 541 -10.77 23.96 -26.61
C GLU A 541 -9.81 25.08 -26.99
N ALA A 542 -9.09 24.93 -28.09
CA ALA A 542 -8.18 25.95 -28.62
C ALA A 542 -8.93 27.23 -28.97
N SER A 543 -10.15 27.14 -29.51
CA SER A 543 -11.01 28.30 -29.75
C SER A 543 -11.40 28.99 -28.44
N LEU A 544 -11.90 28.25 -27.46
CA LEU A 544 -12.28 28.78 -26.14
C LEU A 544 -11.09 29.43 -25.41
N VAL A 545 -9.92 28.82 -25.47
CA VAL A 545 -8.68 29.36 -24.92
C VAL A 545 -8.28 30.65 -25.64
N ASN A 546 -8.40 30.69 -26.97
CA ASN A 546 -8.11 31.90 -27.75
C ASN A 546 -9.02 33.06 -27.34
N ASP A 547 -10.32 32.80 -27.20
CA ASP A 547 -11.30 33.79 -26.79
C ASP A 547 -11.06 34.27 -25.36
N ALA A 548 -10.76 33.37 -24.44
CA ALA A 548 -10.41 33.71 -23.06
C ALA A 548 -9.11 34.52 -22.98
N LEU A 549 -8.08 34.20 -23.77
CA LEU A 549 -6.86 35.00 -23.88
C LEU A 549 -7.12 36.39 -24.45
N HIS A 550 -8.00 36.49 -25.45
CA HIS A 550 -8.40 37.76 -26.04
C HIS A 550 -9.09 38.63 -24.98
N SER A 551 -10.07 38.06 -24.25
CA SER A 551 -10.73 38.70 -23.12
C SER A 551 -9.72 39.19 -22.07
N PHE A 552 -8.78 38.32 -21.67
CA PHE A 552 -7.71 38.62 -20.71
C PHE A 552 -6.79 39.76 -21.19
N CYS A 553 -6.33 39.73 -22.45
CA CYS A 553 -5.45 40.76 -23.00
C CYS A 553 -6.17 42.11 -23.10
N LEU A 554 -7.46 42.12 -23.45
CA LEU A 554 -8.29 43.33 -23.45
C LEU A 554 -8.40 43.92 -22.05
N LYS A 555 -8.60 43.08 -21.02
CA LYS A 555 -8.59 43.50 -19.62
C LYS A 555 -7.25 44.16 -19.27
N GLN A 556 -6.12 43.50 -19.56
CA GLN A 556 -4.81 44.05 -19.23
C GLN A 556 -4.49 45.33 -19.99
N TYR A 557 -4.89 45.43 -21.25
CA TYR A 557 -4.82 46.66 -22.02
C TYR A 557 -5.56 47.81 -21.32
N THR A 558 -6.76 47.57 -20.79
CA THR A 558 -7.49 48.63 -20.07
C THR A 558 -6.81 49.07 -18.77
N TYR A 559 -6.20 48.15 -18.02
CA TYR A 559 -5.42 48.50 -16.84
C TYR A 559 -4.20 49.36 -17.20
N ASP A 560 -3.35 48.86 -18.11
CA ASP A 560 -2.16 49.57 -18.58
C ASP A 560 -2.52 50.96 -19.12
N ARG A 561 -3.61 51.04 -19.91
CA ARG A 561 -4.05 52.29 -20.53
C ARG A 561 -4.58 53.32 -19.53
N ARG A 562 -5.21 52.88 -18.44
CA ARG A 562 -5.69 53.78 -17.37
C ARG A 562 -4.55 54.27 -16.49
N SER A 563 -3.48 53.48 -16.35
CA SER A 563 -2.29 53.83 -15.57
C SER A 563 -1.32 54.75 -16.33
N ASP A 564 -1.37 54.74 -17.68
CA ASP A 564 -0.55 55.59 -18.54
C ASP A 564 -0.99 57.07 -18.49
N LYS A 565 -0.22 57.89 -17.76
CA LYS A 565 -0.45 59.34 -17.65
C LYS A 565 0.10 60.13 -18.86
N GLN A 566 0.86 59.52 -19.77
CA GLN A 566 1.73 60.25 -20.70
C GLN A 566 1.20 60.46 -22.13
N GLU A 567 0.10 59.83 -22.55
CA GLU A 567 -0.37 60.02 -23.94
C GLU A 567 -1.42 61.13 -24.11
N LYS A 568 -0.93 62.37 -24.29
CA LYS A 568 -1.67 63.49 -24.91
C LYS A 568 -1.14 63.84 -26.30
N HIS A 569 -0.69 62.87 -27.10
CA HIS A 569 0.04 63.16 -28.33
C HIS A 569 -0.51 62.45 -29.58
N SER A 570 -1.73 62.82 -29.98
CA SER A 570 -2.14 62.88 -31.41
C SER A 570 -3.51 63.53 -31.53
N LYS A 571 -3.66 64.54 -32.40
CA LYS A 571 -4.94 65.23 -32.67
C LYS A 571 -6.03 64.32 -33.27
N LEU A 572 -5.69 63.09 -33.65
CA LEU A 572 -6.59 62.11 -34.29
C LEU A 572 -6.80 60.83 -33.47
N SER A 573 -6.20 60.71 -32.27
CA SER A 573 -6.41 59.54 -31.41
C SER A 573 -7.66 59.72 -30.55
N PHE A 574 -8.48 58.67 -30.47
CA PHE A 574 -9.54 58.61 -29.46
C PHE A 574 -8.98 58.73 -28.03
N SER A 575 -9.80 59.24 -27.11
CA SER A 575 -9.46 59.35 -25.70
C SER A 575 -9.18 57.97 -25.09
N ALA A 576 -8.44 57.96 -23.97
CA ALA A 576 -8.19 56.74 -23.21
C ALA A 576 -9.52 56.07 -22.80
N ASP A 577 -10.51 56.85 -22.39
CA ASP A 577 -11.83 56.35 -22.00
C ASP A 577 -12.57 55.69 -23.16
N THR A 578 -12.57 56.30 -24.36
CA THR A 578 -13.23 55.70 -25.53
C THR A 578 -12.55 54.38 -25.91
N LYS A 579 -11.22 54.30 -25.85
CA LYS A 579 -10.48 53.05 -26.12
C LYS A 579 -10.71 51.99 -25.04
N CYS A 580 -10.76 52.37 -23.77
CA CYS A 580 -11.07 51.45 -22.67
C CYS A 580 -12.51 50.94 -22.77
N ASN A 581 -13.48 51.81 -23.07
CA ASN A 581 -14.87 51.42 -23.25
C ASN A 581 -15.05 50.47 -24.44
N ALA A 582 -14.37 50.75 -25.56
CA ALA A 582 -14.35 49.86 -26.72
C ALA A 582 -13.80 48.47 -26.35
N ALA A 583 -12.66 48.43 -25.65
CA ALA A 583 -12.05 47.18 -25.20
C ALA A 583 -12.94 46.42 -24.22
N LEU A 584 -13.57 47.09 -23.24
CA LEU A 584 -14.49 46.48 -22.28
C LEU A 584 -15.75 45.93 -22.94
N LYS A 585 -16.32 46.63 -23.92
CA LYS A 585 -17.47 46.13 -24.68
C LYS A 585 -17.12 44.94 -25.57
N LYS A 586 -15.96 44.96 -26.22
CA LYS A 586 -15.45 43.80 -26.98
C LYS A 586 -15.24 42.60 -26.06
N ARG A 587 -14.62 42.82 -24.89
CA ARG A 587 -14.45 41.79 -23.85
C ARG A 587 -15.79 41.18 -23.43
N ARG A 588 -16.79 42.01 -23.16
CA ARG A 588 -18.16 41.56 -22.84
C ARG A 588 -18.79 40.74 -23.97
N SER A 589 -18.60 41.17 -25.21
CA SER A 589 -19.07 40.43 -26.39
C SER A 589 -18.46 39.04 -26.47
N ILE A 590 -17.15 38.90 -26.21
CA ILE A 590 -16.45 37.61 -26.19
C ILE A 590 -16.99 36.71 -25.06
N LEU A 591 -17.29 37.29 -23.90
CA LEU A 591 -17.89 36.60 -22.75
C LEU A 591 -19.38 36.24 -22.95
N GLY A 592 -19.95 36.47 -24.14
CA GLY A 592 -21.33 36.12 -24.49
C GLY A 592 -22.38 37.15 -24.09
N TYR A 593 -21.99 38.33 -23.62
CA TYR A 593 -22.92 39.41 -23.29
C TYR A 593 -23.26 40.26 -24.52
N SER A 594 -24.55 40.42 -24.84
CA SER A 594 -25.00 41.22 -25.98
C SER A 594 -24.94 42.72 -25.66
N GLN A 595 -23.79 43.35 -25.93
CA GLN A 595 -23.66 44.80 -25.94
C GLN A 595 -23.25 45.32 -27.32
N GLY A 596 -24.07 46.22 -27.87
CA GLY A 596 -23.76 46.90 -29.10
C GLY A 596 -22.50 47.77 -28.96
N ILE A 597 -21.52 47.52 -29.82
CA ILE A 597 -20.34 48.39 -29.99
C ILE A 597 -20.77 49.59 -30.85
N SER A 598 -20.67 50.80 -30.31
CA SER A 598 -21.00 52.03 -31.02
C SER A 598 -19.99 52.32 -32.13
N PHE A 599 -20.37 53.21 -33.06
CA PHE A 599 -19.53 53.60 -34.20
C PHE A 599 -18.13 54.08 -33.77
N PHE A 600 -18.05 54.93 -32.74
CA PHE A 600 -16.77 55.45 -32.24
C PHE A 600 -15.92 54.37 -31.57
N GLU A 601 -16.55 53.42 -30.87
CA GLU A 601 -15.84 52.29 -30.26
C GLU A 601 -15.30 51.33 -31.33
N ARG A 602 -16.05 51.13 -32.42
CA ARG A 602 -15.59 50.35 -33.57
C ARG A 602 -14.40 51.00 -34.27
N MET A 603 -14.38 52.33 -34.37
CA MET A 603 -13.19 53.04 -34.85
C MET A 603 -12.03 52.95 -33.85
N ALA A 604 -12.29 52.99 -32.54
CA ALA A 604 -11.27 52.90 -31.51
C ALA A 604 -10.58 51.52 -31.49
N LEU A 605 -11.32 50.42 -31.72
CA LEU A 605 -10.75 49.07 -31.90
C LEU A 605 -9.76 49.04 -33.07
N ASN A 606 -9.98 49.85 -34.10
CA ASN A 606 -9.14 49.94 -35.29
C ASN A 606 -7.96 50.92 -35.16
N GLN A 607 -7.56 51.31 -33.95
CA GLN A 607 -6.43 52.24 -33.73
C GLN A 607 -5.36 51.72 -32.75
N GLY A 608 -4.09 51.92 -33.12
CA GLY A 608 -2.92 51.80 -32.24
C GLY A 608 -2.69 50.41 -31.66
N ARG A 609 -2.33 50.36 -30.36
CA ARG A 609 -2.10 49.10 -29.62
C ARG A 609 -3.35 48.21 -29.58
N LEU A 610 -4.55 48.79 -29.47
CA LEU A 610 -5.80 48.03 -29.45
C LEU A 610 -6.06 47.33 -30.79
N LYS A 611 -5.74 47.96 -31.93
CA LYS A 611 -5.79 47.28 -33.24
C LYS A 611 -4.81 46.12 -33.33
N THR A 612 -3.61 46.31 -32.79
CA THR A 612 -2.58 45.27 -32.79
C THR A 612 -3.04 44.06 -31.98
N LEU A 613 -3.70 44.31 -30.85
CA LEU A 613 -4.35 43.29 -30.03
C LEU A 613 -5.44 42.55 -30.82
N GLU A 614 -6.43 43.26 -31.38
CA GLU A 614 -7.52 42.63 -32.16
C GLU A 614 -6.96 41.78 -33.30
N ASN A 615 -6.03 42.34 -34.09
CA ASN A 615 -5.42 41.63 -35.21
C ASN A 615 -4.71 40.33 -34.77
N ALA A 616 -4.11 40.29 -33.58
CA ALA A 616 -3.37 39.12 -33.09
C ALA A 616 -4.29 37.94 -32.71
N PHE A 617 -5.59 38.18 -32.52
CA PHE A 617 -6.60 37.17 -32.19
C PHE A 617 -7.56 36.88 -33.34
N GLU A 618 -7.94 37.90 -34.15
CA GLU A 618 -8.85 37.74 -35.28
C GLU A 618 -8.17 37.17 -36.55
N ALA A 619 -6.88 37.46 -36.79
CA ALA A 619 -6.18 37.02 -38.02
C ALA A 619 -6.03 35.49 -38.15
N LYS A 620 -6.23 34.73 -37.06
CA LYS A 620 -6.19 33.25 -37.07
C LYS A 620 -7.57 32.61 -37.33
N GLU A 621 -8.69 33.29 -37.06
CA GLU A 621 -10.02 32.77 -37.40
C GLU A 621 -10.23 32.75 -38.92
N GLU A 622 -9.82 33.83 -39.61
CA GLU A 622 -9.87 33.88 -41.08
C GLU A 622 -8.98 32.79 -41.70
N ALA A 623 -7.77 32.56 -41.17
CA ALA A 623 -6.88 31.52 -41.67
C ALA A 623 -7.37 30.07 -41.39
N ARG A 624 -8.18 29.84 -40.34
CA ARG A 624 -8.82 28.55 -40.06
C ARG A 624 -10.08 28.32 -40.90
N GLN A 625 -10.89 29.34 -41.16
CA GLN A 625 -12.06 29.25 -42.04
C GLN A 625 -11.69 28.95 -43.50
N PHE A 626 -10.49 29.32 -43.96
CA PHE A 626 -9.99 28.98 -45.31
C PHE A 626 -9.32 27.60 -45.41
N ARG A 627 -9.23 26.82 -44.33
CA ARG A 627 -8.62 25.46 -44.32
C ARG A 627 -9.63 24.31 -44.26
N PHE A 628 -10.92 24.61 -44.18
CA PHE A 628 -12.03 23.69 -44.45
C PHE A 628 -12.70 24.09 -45.76
#